data_AF-A0A2V9YQT8-F1
#
_entry.id   AF-A0A2V9YQT8-F1
#
_cell.length_a   1.000
_cell.length_b   1.000
_cell.length_c   1.000
_cell.angle_alpha   90.00
_cell.angle_beta   90.00
_cell.angle_gamma   90.00
#
_symmetry.space_group_name_H-M   'P 1'
#
loop_
_entity.id
_entity.type
_entity.pdbx_description
1 polymer ?
#
loop_
_entity_poly.entity_id
_entity_poly.type
_entity_poly.pdbx_seq_one_letter_code
_entity_poly.pdbx_strand_id
1 'polypeptide(L)'
;MAPQRRGIFPCVGEKQQAHQLLDQLDAGQLAAAVHLLQVMTSPLSRSLASAPVDEEEITPETAAALDCSRASLARGEGIPHEDMRREFGLEK
;
A
#
# COMPACT_ATOMS: atom_id res chain seq x y z
N MET A 1 13.74 13.98 -30.73
CA MET A 1 12.53 13.14 -30.90
C MET A 1 12.24 12.52 -29.54
N ALA A 2 11.33 13.11 -28.75
CA ALA A 2 11.08 12.69 -27.37
C ALA A 2 10.10 11.51 -27.34
N PRO A 3 10.33 10.47 -26.53
CA PRO A 3 9.37 9.37 -26.40
C PRO A 3 8.16 9.84 -25.59
N GLN A 4 6.98 9.73 -26.19
CA GLN A 4 5.70 9.95 -25.54
C GLN A 4 5.52 8.91 -24.44
N ARG A 5 5.49 9.34 -23.17
CA ARG A 5 5.03 8.52 -22.06
C ARG A 5 3.56 8.18 -22.32
N ARG A 6 3.27 6.97 -22.81
CA ARG A 6 1.91 6.42 -22.87
C ARG A 6 1.35 6.41 -21.46
N GLY A 7 0.41 7.31 -21.18
CA GLY A 7 -0.39 7.24 -19.97
C GLY A 7 -1.07 5.87 -19.88
N ILE A 8 -1.04 5.28 -18.70
CA ILE A 8 -1.72 4.02 -18.34
C ILE A 8 -3.22 4.32 -18.17
N PHE A 9 -3.86 4.84 -19.21
CA PHE A 9 -5.30 5.04 -19.23
C PHE A 9 -5.89 3.94 -20.13
N PRO A 10 -6.59 2.95 -19.55
CA PRO A 10 -7.19 1.92 -20.35
C PRO A 10 -8.18 2.55 -21.33
N CYS A 11 -8.11 2.12 -22.58
CA CYS A 11 -9.00 2.58 -23.65
C CYS A 11 -10.44 2.24 -23.25
N VAL A 12 -11.43 3.02 -23.70
CA VAL A 12 -12.85 2.83 -23.35
C VAL A 12 -13.31 1.38 -23.63
N GLY A 13 -12.83 0.76 -24.71
CA GLY A 13 -13.13 -0.64 -25.04
C GLY A 13 -12.66 -1.65 -23.98
N GLU A 14 -11.51 -1.43 -23.35
CA GLU A 14 -10.96 -2.33 -22.32
C GLU A 14 -11.80 -2.27 -21.04
N LYS A 15 -12.32 -1.09 -20.67
CA LYS A 15 -13.23 -0.95 -19.53
C LYS A 15 -14.59 -1.60 -19.79
N GLN A 16 -15.14 -1.43 -20.99
CA GLN A 16 -16.40 -2.08 -21.38
C GLN A 16 -16.30 -3.61 -21.31
N GLN A 17 -15.19 -4.17 -21.81
CA GLN A 17 -14.94 -5.61 -21.74
C GLN A 17 -14.85 -6.11 -20.29
N ALA A 18 -14.18 -5.37 -19.40
CA ALA A 18 -14.10 -5.73 -17.99
C ALA A 18 -15.48 -5.76 -17.32
N HIS A 19 -16.35 -4.78 -17.60
CA HIS A 19 -17.72 -4.79 -17.06
C HIS A 19 -18.53 -5.99 -17.56
N GLN A 20 -18.44 -6.33 -18.85
CA GLN A 20 -19.14 -7.50 -19.41
C GLN A 20 -18.70 -8.81 -18.76
N LEU A 21 -17.41 -8.94 -18.39
CA LEU A 21 -16.91 -10.11 -17.69
C LEU A 21 -17.42 -10.18 -16.24
N LEU A 22 -17.51 -9.04 -15.55
CA LEU A 22 -18.05 -8.97 -14.19
C LEU A 22 -19.54 -9.34 -14.14
N ASP A 23 -20.33 -8.96 -15.13
CA ASP A 23 -21.76 -9.26 -15.21
C ASP A 23 -22.06 -10.76 -15.40
N GLN A 24 -21.08 -11.56 -15.83
CA GLN A 24 -21.21 -13.00 -16.06
C GLN A 24 -20.86 -13.85 -14.83
N LEU A 25 -20.31 -13.24 -13.77
CA LEU A 25 -19.84 -13.97 -12.59
C LEU A 25 -21.00 -14.34 -11.66
N ASP A 26 -20.92 -15.51 -11.03
CA ASP A 26 -21.80 -15.83 -9.91
C ASP A 26 -21.43 -15.01 -8.65
N ALA A 27 -22.29 -15.03 -7.64
CA ALA A 27 -22.12 -14.21 -6.45
C ALA A 27 -20.80 -14.48 -5.69
N GLY A 28 -20.32 -15.72 -5.66
CA GLY A 28 -19.07 -16.07 -4.99
C GLY A 28 -17.86 -15.59 -5.80
N GLN A 29 -17.89 -15.78 -7.12
CA GLN A 29 -16.85 -15.30 -8.03
C GLN A 29 -16.77 -13.77 -8.06
N LEU A 30 -17.91 -13.09 -8.05
CA LEU A 30 -17.96 -11.63 -8.00
C LEU A 30 -17.37 -11.10 -6.70
N ALA A 31 -17.69 -11.72 -5.55
CA ALA A 31 -17.10 -11.34 -4.27
C ALA A 31 -15.56 -11.47 -4.26
N ALA A 32 -15.03 -12.55 -4.83
CA ALA A 32 -13.59 -12.73 -4.98
C ALA A 32 -12.96 -11.68 -5.91
N ALA A 33 -13.60 -11.39 -7.05
CA ALA A 33 -13.15 -10.37 -7.99
C ALA A 33 -13.14 -8.97 -7.36
N VAL A 34 -14.17 -8.61 -6.58
CA VAL A 34 -14.22 -7.35 -5.83
C VAL A 34 -13.08 -7.26 -4.83
N HIS A 35 -12.79 -8.32 -4.07
CA HIS A 35 -11.68 -8.31 -3.13
C HIS A 35 -10.33 -8.11 -3.83
N LEU A 36 -10.10 -8.78 -4.96
CA LEU A 36 -8.91 -8.57 -5.77
C LEU A 36 -8.81 -7.12 -6.29
N LEU A 37 -9.90 -6.57 -6.81
CA LEU A 37 -9.95 -5.20 -7.28
C LEU A 37 -9.69 -4.19 -6.15
N GLN A 38 -10.16 -4.44 -4.93
CA GLN A 38 -9.84 -3.61 -3.76
C GLN A 38 -8.34 -3.59 -3.46
N VAL A 39 -7.67 -4.75 -3.55
CA VAL A 39 -6.21 -4.82 -3.36
C VAL A 39 -5.48 -4.04 -4.46
N MET A 40 -5.88 -4.20 -5.72
CA MET A 40 -5.27 -3.52 -6.88
C MET A 40 -5.52 -2.01 -6.90
N THR A 41 -6.65 -1.56 -6.35
CA THR A 41 -7.07 -0.15 -6.35
C THR A 41 -6.86 0.57 -5.02
N SER A 42 -6.28 -0.11 -4.04
CA SER A 42 -5.92 0.47 -2.74
C SER A 42 -5.10 1.75 -2.94
N PRO A 43 -5.58 2.91 -2.44
CA PRO A 43 -4.86 4.17 -2.57
C PRO A 43 -3.46 4.11 -1.96
N LEU A 44 -3.31 3.41 -0.83
CA LEU A 44 -2.02 3.20 -0.18
C LEU A 44 -1.09 2.36 -1.06
N SER A 45 -1.58 1.24 -1.61
CA SER A 45 -0.77 0.38 -2.49
C SER A 45 -0.31 1.13 -3.74
N ARG A 46 -1.19 1.96 -4.32
CA ARG A 46 -0.85 2.82 -5.46
C ARG A 46 0.20 3.86 -5.07
N SER A 47 0.02 4.55 -3.95
CA SER A 47 0.98 5.53 -3.45
C SER A 47 2.35 4.91 -3.24
N LEU A 48 2.42 3.76 -2.55
CA LEU A 48 3.66 3.02 -2.31
C LEU A 48 4.32 2.56 -3.62
N ALA A 49 3.55 2.02 -4.57
CA ALA A 49 4.10 1.58 -5.86
C ALA A 49 4.62 2.75 -6.72
N SER A 50 4.08 3.96 -6.53
CA SER A 50 4.50 5.17 -7.23
C SER A 50 5.57 5.98 -6.51
N ALA A 51 5.82 5.68 -5.23
CA ALA A 51 6.79 6.38 -4.43
C ALA A 51 8.19 6.10 -5.00
N PRO A 52 9.04 7.13 -5.14
CA PRO A 52 10.44 6.90 -5.48
C PRO A 52 11.09 6.05 -4.39
N VAL A 53 12.07 5.25 -4.79
CA VAL A 53 12.93 4.56 -3.82
C VAL A 53 13.66 5.62 -3.00
N ASP A 54 13.73 5.41 -1.69
CA ASP A 54 14.52 6.27 -0.81
C ASP A 54 16.01 6.06 -1.11
N GLU A 55 16.68 7.14 -1.54
CA GLU A 55 18.11 7.18 -1.88
C GLU A 55 18.94 7.85 -0.77
N GLU A 56 18.34 8.19 0.37
CA GLU A 56 19.07 8.80 1.48
C GLU A 56 20.10 7.83 2.06
N GLU A 57 21.37 8.27 2.12
CA GLU A 57 22.44 7.47 2.72
C GLU A 57 22.18 7.31 4.22
N ILE A 58 22.22 6.07 4.70
CA ILE A 58 22.12 5.79 6.13
C ILE A 58 23.44 6.19 6.79
N THR A 59 23.42 7.32 7.49
CA THR A 59 24.58 7.78 8.26
C THR A 59 24.92 6.79 9.39
N PRO A 60 26.17 6.78 9.89
CA PRO A 60 26.55 5.92 11.03
C PRO A 60 25.73 6.20 12.29
N GLU A 61 25.32 7.44 12.50
CA GLU A 61 24.44 7.84 13.61
C GLU A 61 23.06 7.21 13.46
N THR A 62 22.45 7.30 12.28
CA THR A 62 21.15 6.68 12.00
C THR A 62 21.23 5.16 12.14
N ALA A 63 22.30 4.53 11.65
CA ALA A 63 22.52 3.09 11.83
C ALA A 63 22.57 2.70 13.32
N ALA A 64 23.33 3.45 14.13
CA ALA A 64 23.39 3.23 15.58
C ALA A 64 22.03 3.42 16.25
N ALA A 65 21.27 4.45 15.86
CA ALA A 65 19.92 4.70 16.38
C ALA A 65 18.94 3.56 16.05
N LEU A 66 19.02 3.00 14.83
CA LEU A 66 18.21 1.85 14.42
C LEU A 66 18.55 0.59 15.24
N ASP A 67 19.83 0.33 15.48
CA ASP A 67 20.26 -0.81 16.29
C ASP A 67 19.85 -0.66 17.76
N CYS A 68 19.98 0.55 18.33
CA CYS A 68 19.46 0.86 19.66
C CYS A 68 17.95 0.64 19.75
N SER A 69 17.18 1.12 18.75
CA SER A 69 15.73 0.93 18.69
C SER A 69 15.34 -0.56 18.65
N ARG A 70 16.01 -1.35 17.80
CA ARG A 70 15.81 -2.81 17.71
C ARG A 70 16.11 -3.50 19.05
N ALA A 71 17.19 -3.10 19.72
CA ALA A 71 17.54 -3.65 21.03
C ALA A 71 16.50 -3.30 22.10
N SER A 72 15.97 -2.07 22.12
CA SER A 72 14.91 -1.66 23.04
C SER A 72 13.61 -2.43 22.80
N LEU A 73 13.23 -2.64 21.53
CA LEU A 73 12.08 -3.48 21.19
C LEU A 73 12.27 -4.92 21.67
N ALA A 74 13.47 -5.50 21.52
CA ALA A 74 13.77 -6.84 22.02
C ALA A 74 13.70 -6.96 23.56
N ARG A 75 13.93 -5.86 24.29
CA ARG A 75 13.74 -5.77 25.75
C ARG A 75 12.29 -5.54 26.17
N GLY A 76 11.37 -5.34 25.23
CA GLY A 76 9.95 -5.06 25.50
C GLY A 76 9.67 -3.61 25.86
N GLU A 77 10.57 -2.68 25.55
CA GLU A 77 10.43 -1.24 25.82
C GLU A 77 9.63 -0.50 24.73
N GLY A 78 8.93 -1.22 23.86
CA GLY A 78 8.05 -0.63 22.85
C GLY A 78 6.74 -0.12 23.46
N ILE A 79 6.14 0.90 22.85
CA ILE A 79 4.82 1.39 23.23
C ILE A 79 3.76 0.37 22.74
N PRO A 80 2.89 -0.15 23.61
CA PRO A 80 1.81 -1.03 23.20
C PRO A 80 0.88 -0.37 22.17
N HIS A 81 0.38 -1.15 21.22
CA HIS A 81 -0.48 -0.62 20.16
C HIS A 81 -1.71 0.13 20.70
N GLU A 82 -2.33 -0.37 21.77
CA GLU A 82 -3.51 0.26 22.38
C GLU A 82 -3.20 1.62 23.02
N ASP A 83 -2.03 1.77 23.63
CA ASP A 83 -1.62 3.05 24.22
C ASP A 83 -1.34 4.09 23.13
N MET A 84 -0.72 3.68 22.02
CA MET A 84 -0.59 4.48 20.81
C MET A 84 -1.97 4.90 20.27
N ARG A 85 -2.93 3.97 20.17
CA ARG A 85 -4.29 4.30 19.70
C ARG A 85 -4.99 5.31 20.61
N ARG A 86 -4.82 5.18 21.93
CA ARG A 86 -5.35 6.13 22.92
C ARG A 86 -4.78 7.53 22.73
N GLU A 87 -3.46 7.63 22.61
CA GLU A 87 -2.75 8.91 22.44
C GLU A 87 -3.21 9.65 21.18
N PHE A 88 -3.43 8.92 20.08
CA PHE A 88 -3.86 9.48 18.80
C PHE A 88 -5.39 9.58 18.62
N GLY A 89 -6.19 9.26 19.65
CA GLY A 89 -7.66 9.32 19.57
C GLY A 89 -8.28 8.33 18.58
N LEU A 90 -7.59 7.20 18.33
CA LEU A 90 -7.99 6.13 17.42
C LEU A 90 -8.73 4.97 18.12
N GLU A 91 -9.15 5.20 19.35
CA GLU A 91 -10.10 4.36 20.08
C GLU A 91 -11.49 4.55 19.46
N LYS A 92 -11.77 3.76 18.41
CA LYS A 92 -13.13 3.46 17.99
C LYS A 92 -13.60 2.21 18.71
#